data_AF-A0A838H4I0-F1
#
_entry.id   AF-A0A838H4I0-F1
#
_cell.length_a   1.000
_cell.length_b   1.000
_cell.length_c   1.000
_cell.angle_alpha   90.00
_cell.angle_beta   90.00
_cell.angle_gamma   90.00
#
_symmetry.space_group_name_H-M   'P 1'
#
loop_
_entity.id
_entity.type
_entity.pdbx_description
1 polymer ?
#
loop_
_entity_poly.entity_id
_entity_poly.type
_entity_poly.pdbx_seq_one_letter_code
_entity_poly.pdbx_strand_id
1 'polypeptide(L)'
;MSVTAPPAGSIDPSGSSETGNAGLNRPRNWSWAHYLALAAVPILALEAWTIASWLAAGPSQITEFRTGERGKEWWGARGFEAFAIALSVYVLARLIADCRRRGRVMTFDVIFCLACATLFWANAGNNFFMPMFTISSEFVNLNDPCGSNPLVVNPDCGRFANPIIFLGLFEAFGLLGCAMLLGTLARKCQQRWPRLTRPQIFSIVSLGGCALVIGEPLVLLPLHLWTFPATPMSVTIGGDGFRYPLPEILVFGLWISTIACVRIFKDDQDRTLVERGLERYGRRTSTIISLLAMYAIVQLATWAQSTAPMWILGFHQHAWPALPAHVQNGLCDSPGTAGTRYGPCPGTPGYRMPIKGATSLPGESP
;
A
#
# COMPACT_ATOMS: atom_id res chain seq x y z
N MET A 1 -6.25 74.16 0.36
CA MET A 1 -7.47 74.28 -0.47
C MET A 1 -8.36 73.10 -0.09
N SER A 2 -9.12 73.25 0.99
CA SER A 2 -10.52 73.72 1.02
C SER A 2 -11.50 72.62 0.62
N VAL A 3 -12.08 72.05 1.67
CA VAL A 3 -13.21 71.12 1.72
C VAL A 3 -14.49 71.84 1.29
N THR A 4 -15.30 71.18 0.47
CA THR A 4 -16.74 71.45 0.34
C THR A 4 -17.49 70.17 -0.06
N ALA A 5 -18.25 69.61 0.90
CA ALA A 5 -19.48 68.85 0.64
C ALA A 5 -20.61 69.85 0.28
N PRO A 6 -21.76 69.47 -0.36
CA PRO A 6 -22.86 68.66 0.23
C PRO A 6 -23.77 67.97 -0.86
N PRO A 7 -25.06 67.59 -0.67
CA PRO A 7 -25.88 67.37 0.55
C PRO A 7 -26.57 65.99 0.64
N ALA A 8 -27.16 65.75 1.81
CA ALA A 8 -28.05 64.65 2.15
C ALA A 8 -29.48 64.83 1.60
N GLY A 9 -30.18 63.72 1.32
CA GLY A 9 -31.64 63.72 1.21
C GLY A 9 -32.23 62.55 0.40
N SER A 10 -32.69 61.50 1.07
CA SER A 10 -34.09 61.03 1.05
C SER A 10 -34.20 59.66 1.71
N ILE A 11 -34.98 59.64 2.79
CA ILE A 11 -35.42 58.46 3.51
C ILE A 11 -36.67 57.96 2.78
N ASP A 12 -36.64 56.72 2.30
CA ASP A 12 -37.81 56.06 1.74
C ASP A 12 -38.35 55.04 2.77
N PRO A 13 -39.58 55.22 3.32
CA PRO A 13 -40.16 54.31 4.29
C PRO A 13 -41.13 53.34 3.58
N SER A 14 -40.62 52.18 3.18
CA SER A 14 -41.44 50.98 2.97
C SER A 14 -40.57 49.78 3.35
N GLY A 15 -40.87 49.00 4.39
CA GLY A 15 -42.18 48.44 4.65
C GLY A 15 -42.44 47.22 3.76
N SER A 16 -41.43 46.36 3.56
CA SER A 16 -41.66 44.97 3.16
C SER A 16 -40.92 44.02 4.10
N SER A 17 -41.71 43.41 4.96
CA SER A 17 -41.37 42.23 5.74
C SER A 17 -41.10 41.06 4.81
N GLU A 18 -39.85 40.86 4.38
CA GLU A 18 -39.39 39.56 3.87
C GLU A 18 -38.94 38.68 5.04
N THR A 19 -39.91 38.27 5.86
CA THR A 19 -39.84 37.00 6.56
C THR A 19 -40.25 35.92 5.57
N GLY A 20 -39.27 35.36 4.84
CA GLY A 20 -39.56 34.32 3.86
C GLY A 20 -38.31 33.63 3.33
N ASN A 21 -38.06 32.41 3.82
CA ASN A 21 -37.21 31.39 3.19
C ASN A 21 -35.69 31.61 3.12
N ALA A 22 -35.03 31.86 4.25
CA ALA A 22 -33.59 31.54 4.41
C ALA A 22 -33.33 30.05 4.74
N GLY A 23 -34.21 29.15 4.28
CA GLY A 23 -34.15 27.70 4.45
C GLY A 23 -33.96 26.96 3.12
N LEU A 24 -33.31 27.58 2.14
CA LEU A 24 -32.91 26.89 0.93
C LEU A 24 -31.82 25.89 1.29
N ASN A 25 -32.25 24.64 1.51
CA ASN A 25 -31.48 23.41 1.44
C ASN A 25 -30.44 23.53 0.32
N ARG A 26 -29.23 24.00 0.66
CA ARG A 26 -28.09 23.80 -0.24
C ARG A 26 -27.98 22.29 -0.40
N PRO A 27 -28.03 21.74 -1.63
CA PRO A 27 -27.94 20.32 -1.83
C PRO A 27 -26.69 19.84 -1.09
N ARG A 28 -26.85 18.77 -0.30
CA ARG A 28 -25.77 18.11 0.44
C ARG A 28 -24.78 17.55 -0.58
N ASN A 29 -23.95 18.40 -1.14
CA ASN A 29 -22.95 17.98 -2.09
C ASN A 29 -21.90 17.20 -1.30
N TRP A 30 -21.80 15.92 -1.61
CA TRP A 30 -20.76 15.04 -1.10
C TRP A 30 -19.43 15.43 -1.74
N SER A 31 -18.38 15.50 -0.93
CA SER A 31 -17.01 15.65 -1.44
C SER A 31 -16.41 14.30 -1.79
N TRP A 32 -15.27 14.30 -2.49
CA TRP A 32 -14.50 13.09 -2.78
C TRP A 32 -14.20 12.25 -1.53
N ALA A 33 -13.94 12.89 -0.38
CA ALA A 33 -13.74 12.18 0.88
C ALA A 33 -14.94 11.32 1.27
N HIS A 34 -16.17 11.75 0.99
CA HIS A 34 -17.37 10.96 1.28
C HIS A 34 -17.49 9.75 0.34
N TYR A 35 -17.25 9.94 -0.96
CA TYR A 35 -17.31 8.86 -1.94
C TYR A 35 -16.22 7.80 -1.66
N LEU A 36 -15.01 8.24 -1.30
CA LEU A 36 -13.93 7.35 -0.91
C LEU A 36 -14.24 6.63 0.41
N ALA A 37 -14.79 7.32 1.41
CA ALA A 37 -15.21 6.68 2.65
C ALA A 37 -16.33 5.66 2.42
N LEU A 38 -17.23 5.87 1.45
CA LEU A 38 -18.22 4.87 1.07
C LEU A 38 -17.57 3.67 0.36
N ALA A 39 -16.62 3.91 -0.55
CA ALA A 39 -15.85 2.86 -1.22
C ALA A 39 -15.01 2.02 -0.24
N ALA A 40 -14.61 2.60 0.91
CA ALA A 40 -13.91 1.87 1.97
C ALA A 40 -14.74 0.72 2.57
N VAL A 41 -16.06 0.86 2.64
CA VAL A 41 -16.95 -0.07 3.37
C VAL A 41 -16.82 -1.52 2.86
N PRO A 42 -17.01 -1.82 1.56
CA PRO A 42 -16.87 -3.20 1.08
C PRO A 42 -15.43 -3.73 1.22
N ILE A 43 -14.42 -2.88 1.02
CA ILE A 43 -13.01 -3.28 1.14
C ILE A 43 -12.68 -3.63 2.60
N LEU A 44 -13.12 -2.80 3.55
CA LEU A 44 -12.94 -3.03 4.98
C LEU A 44 -13.69 -4.27 5.47
N ALA A 45 -14.88 -4.53 4.95
CA ALA A 45 -15.60 -5.76 5.27
C ALA A 45 -14.83 -7.01 4.82
N LEU A 46 -14.26 -6.98 3.60
CA LEU A 46 -13.44 -8.07 3.07
C LEU A 46 -12.13 -8.25 3.85
N GLU A 47 -11.44 -7.15 4.17
CA GLU A 47 -10.23 -7.17 4.99
C GLU A 47 -10.52 -7.72 6.40
N ALA A 48 -11.55 -7.21 7.06
CA ALA A 48 -11.94 -7.65 8.39
C ALA A 48 -12.29 -9.14 8.42
N TRP A 49 -13.03 -9.62 7.42
CA TRP A 49 -13.29 -11.06 7.27
C TRP A 49 -11.99 -11.86 7.11
N THR A 50 -11.12 -11.44 6.19
CA THR A 50 -9.87 -12.13 5.89
C THR A 50 -8.99 -12.24 7.13
N ILE A 51 -8.80 -11.12 7.84
CA ILE A 51 -7.99 -11.08 9.06
C ILE A 51 -8.65 -11.87 10.20
N ALA A 52 -9.97 -11.75 10.41
CA ALA A 52 -10.66 -12.50 11.45
C ALA A 52 -10.58 -14.01 11.22
N SER A 53 -10.77 -14.46 9.97
CA SER A 53 -10.63 -15.87 9.58
C SER A 53 -9.20 -16.37 9.78
N TRP A 54 -8.20 -15.58 9.37
CA TRP A 54 -6.78 -15.93 9.55
C TRP A 54 -6.38 -16.02 11.03
N LEU A 55 -6.84 -15.08 11.86
CA LEU A 55 -6.64 -15.13 13.31
C LEU A 55 -7.33 -16.35 13.94
N ALA A 56 -8.54 -16.70 13.48
CA ALA A 56 -9.27 -17.86 13.96
C ALA A 56 -8.61 -19.20 13.56
N ALA A 57 -7.94 -19.25 12.41
CA ALA A 57 -7.17 -20.41 11.94
C ALA A 57 -5.87 -20.64 12.74
N GLY A 58 -5.39 -19.60 13.44
CA GLY A 58 -4.19 -19.68 14.28
C GLY A 58 -2.91 -19.45 13.47
N PRO A 59 -2.50 -18.19 13.28
CA PRO A 59 -1.30 -17.87 12.51
C PRO A 59 -0.05 -18.55 13.04
N SER A 60 0.74 -19.11 12.13
CA SER A 60 1.95 -19.88 12.45
C SER A 60 3.16 -19.33 11.73
N GLN A 61 4.32 -19.44 12.36
CA GLN A 61 5.58 -19.07 11.75
C GLN A 61 6.08 -20.16 10.80
N ILE A 62 6.57 -19.77 9.62
CA ILE A 62 7.20 -20.68 8.66
C ILE A 62 8.71 -20.68 8.95
N THR A 63 9.21 -21.81 9.43
CA THR A 63 10.62 -21.97 9.87
C THR A 63 11.30 -23.21 9.31
N GLU A 64 10.53 -24.18 8.84
CA GLU A 64 10.97 -25.48 8.35
C GLU A 64 11.86 -25.38 7.09
N PHE A 65 11.78 -24.26 6.37
CA PHE A 65 12.57 -24.01 5.16
C PHE A 65 13.81 -23.14 5.39
N ARG A 66 14.03 -22.65 6.62
CA ARG A 66 15.23 -21.86 6.93
C ARG A 66 16.48 -22.70 6.74
N THR A 67 17.55 -22.03 6.32
CA THR A 67 18.87 -22.64 6.14
C THR A 67 19.46 -23.17 7.45
N GLY A 68 19.09 -22.56 8.58
CA GLY A 68 19.68 -22.85 9.90
C GLY A 68 21.08 -22.25 10.10
N GLU A 69 21.68 -21.70 9.04
CA GLU A 69 23.00 -21.09 9.05
C GLU A 69 22.89 -19.57 9.20
N ARG A 70 23.89 -18.95 9.84
CA ARG A 70 23.98 -17.47 9.94
C ARG A 70 24.70 -16.90 8.71
N GLY A 71 24.20 -17.25 7.54
CA GLY A 71 24.69 -16.81 6.24
C GLY A 71 24.30 -15.36 5.90
N LYS A 72 24.57 -14.96 4.65
CA LYS A 72 24.25 -13.62 4.15
C LYS A 72 22.74 -13.36 4.12
N GLU A 73 21.94 -14.40 3.94
CA GLU A 73 20.48 -14.38 3.86
C GLU A 73 19.90 -14.07 5.24
N TRP A 74 20.41 -14.74 6.28
CA TRP A 74 20.00 -14.50 7.66
C TRP A 74 20.39 -13.09 8.12
N TRP A 75 21.66 -12.69 7.90
CA TRP A 75 22.12 -11.35 8.25
C TRP A 75 21.43 -10.25 7.44
N GLY A 76 21.15 -10.52 6.16
CA GLY A 76 20.34 -9.65 5.31
C GLY A 76 18.96 -9.43 5.90
N ALA A 77 18.24 -10.50 6.24
CA ALA A 77 16.91 -10.42 6.83
C ALA A 77 16.91 -9.61 8.14
N ARG A 78 17.84 -9.91 9.06
CA ARG A 78 17.98 -9.17 10.33
C ARG A 78 18.35 -7.69 10.11
N GLY A 79 19.18 -7.41 9.11
CA GLY A 79 19.56 -6.04 8.75
C GLY A 79 18.38 -5.21 8.30
N PHE A 80 17.52 -5.76 7.43
CA PHE A 80 16.30 -5.11 6.97
C PHE A 80 15.25 -4.92 8.07
N GLU A 81 15.10 -5.88 8.97
CA GLU A 81 14.23 -5.75 10.14
C GLU A 81 14.72 -4.66 11.10
N ALA A 82 16.03 -4.64 11.39
CA ALA A 82 16.63 -3.59 12.21
C ALA A 82 16.45 -2.21 11.57
N PHE A 83 16.62 -2.12 10.24
CA PHE A 83 16.35 -0.89 9.48
C PHE A 83 14.89 -0.46 9.59
N ALA A 84 13.93 -1.36 9.39
CA ALA A 84 12.50 -1.06 9.50
C ALA A 84 12.11 -0.60 10.92
N ILE A 85 12.67 -1.23 11.95
CA ILE A 85 12.49 -0.80 13.35
C ILE A 85 13.04 0.60 13.57
N ALA A 86 14.29 0.86 13.16
CA ALA A 86 14.93 2.17 13.35
C ALA A 86 14.17 3.29 12.62
N LEU A 87 13.76 3.03 11.37
CA LEU A 87 12.93 3.95 10.59
C LEU A 87 11.59 4.21 11.27
N SER A 88 10.94 3.17 11.79
CA SER A 88 9.65 3.29 12.47
C SER A 88 9.75 4.09 13.76
N VAL A 89 10.80 3.87 14.57
CA VAL A 89 11.07 4.66 15.77
C VAL A 89 11.27 6.13 15.41
N TYR A 90 12.04 6.42 14.35
CA TYR A 90 12.27 7.79 13.89
C TYR A 90 10.96 8.46 13.43
N VAL A 91 10.17 7.80 12.58
CA VAL A 91 8.89 8.32 12.10
C VAL A 91 7.91 8.50 13.25
N LEU A 92 7.80 7.53 14.16
CA LEU A 92 6.93 7.61 15.33
C LEU A 92 7.32 8.78 16.25
N ALA A 93 8.61 8.99 16.50
CA ALA A 93 9.08 10.15 17.27
C ALA A 93 8.67 11.48 16.60
N ARG A 94 8.75 11.56 15.27
CA ARG A 94 8.30 12.73 14.49
C ARG A 94 6.79 12.92 14.56
N LEU A 95 6.00 11.85 14.50
CA LEU A 95 4.55 11.88 14.66
C LEU A 95 4.15 12.38 16.05
N ILE A 96 4.77 11.84 17.11
CA ILE A 96 4.51 12.26 18.50
C ILE A 96 4.85 13.74 18.67
N ALA A 97 5.99 14.19 18.14
CA ALA A 97 6.37 15.60 18.17
C ALA A 97 5.36 16.49 17.41
N ASP A 98 4.87 16.06 16.25
CA ASP A 98 3.85 16.78 15.50
C ASP A 98 2.51 16.84 16.25
N CYS A 99 2.08 15.72 16.84
CA CYS A 99 0.86 15.64 17.64
C CYS A 99 0.92 16.59 18.85
N ARG A 100 2.05 16.64 19.55
CA ARG A 100 2.31 17.56 20.67
C ARG A 100 2.26 19.02 20.22
N ARG A 101 2.94 19.36 19.12
CA ARG A 101 2.95 20.74 18.57
C ARG A 101 1.57 21.22 18.15
N ARG A 102 0.75 20.35 17.58
CA ARG A 102 -0.60 20.71 17.12
C ARG A 102 -1.66 20.61 18.22
N GLY A 103 -1.34 20.01 19.38
CA GLY A 103 -2.31 19.72 20.45
C GLY A 103 -3.39 18.71 20.01
N ARG A 104 -3.05 17.78 19.11
CA ARG A 104 -3.99 16.83 18.49
C ARG A 104 -3.33 15.49 18.23
N VAL A 105 -3.95 14.39 18.65
CA VAL A 105 -3.45 13.03 18.41
C VAL A 105 -3.70 12.59 16.96
N MET A 106 -4.91 12.78 16.44
CA MET A 106 -5.24 12.41 15.05
C MET A 106 -4.86 13.54 14.10
N THR A 107 -3.59 13.60 13.71
CA THR A 107 -3.10 14.43 12.61
C THR A 107 -3.22 13.65 11.28
N PHE A 108 -3.10 14.35 10.15
CA PHE A 108 -3.11 13.69 8.83
C PHE A 108 -2.01 12.62 8.73
N ASP A 109 -0.79 12.90 9.19
CA ASP A 109 0.32 11.94 9.10
C ASP A 109 0.05 10.69 9.97
N VAL A 110 -0.70 10.81 11.08
CA VAL A 110 -1.17 9.64 11.86
C VAL A 110 -2.23 8.85 11.09
N ILE A 111 -3.22 9.53 10.50
CA ILE A 111 -4.23 8.89 9.64
C ILE A 111 -3.58 8.14 8.47
N PHE A 112 -2.56 8.74 7.86
CA PHE A 112 -1.77 8.14 6.80
C PHE A 112 -1.12 6.83 7.27
N CYS A 113 -0.39 6.84 8.38
CA CYS A 113 0.24 5.63 8.93
C CYS A 113 -0.78 4.55 9.29
N LEU A 114 -1.92 4.92 9.89
CA LEU A 114 -2.98 3.96 10.22
C LEU A 114 -3.57 3.31 8.96
N ALA A 115 -3.81 4.09 7.91
CA ALA A 115 -4.30 3.59 6.63
C ALA A 115 -3.25 2.74 5.90
N CYS A 116 -1.96 2.99 6.06
CA CYS A 116 -0.92 2.14 5.49
C CYS A 116 -0.67 0.87 6.31
N ALA A 117 -0.90 0.88 7.62
CA ALA A 117 -0.78 -0.31 8.47
C ALA A 117 -1.81 -1.40 8.11
N THR A 118 -2.91 -1.05 7.46
CA THR A 118 -3.91 -2.00 6.94
C THR A 118 -3.49 -2.69 5.64
N LEU A 119 -2.27 -2.47 5.15
CA LEU A 119 -1.76 -3.16 3.96
C LEU A 119 -1.40 -4.62 4.22
N PHE A 120 -1.21 -5.00 5.49
CA PHE A 120 -0.76 -6.31 5.93
C PHE A 120 -1.44 -7.51 5.24
N TRP A 121 -2.75 -7.46 5.00
CA TRP A 121 -3.50 -8.55 4.36
C TRP A 121 -3.31 -8.65 2.84
N ALA A 122 -2.71 -7.63 2.22
CA ALA A 122 -2.49 -7.53 0.78
C ALA A 122 -1.06 -7.94 0.37
N ASN A 123 -0.20 -8.35 1.31
CA ASN A 123 1.22 -8.63 1.06
C ASN A 123 1.43 -9.78 0.06
N ALA A 124 0.64 -10.85 0.17
CA ALA A 124 0.62 -11.92 -0.84
C ALA A 124 -0.38 -11.65 -1.99
N GLY A 125 -0.83 -10.42 -2.20
CA GLY A 125 -1.79 -10.06 -3.26
C GLY A 125 -1.32 -10.45 -4.67
N ASN A 126 0.00 -10.41 -4.94
CA ASN A 126 0.56 -10.88 -6.20
C ASN A 126 0.33 -12.39 -6.44
N ASN A 127 0.15 -13.16 -5.37
CA ASN A 127 -0.09 -14.61 -5.39
C ASN A 127 -1.59 -14.98 -5.44
N PHE A 128 -2.48 -14.00 -5.61
CA PHE A 128 -3.93 -14.19 -5.53
C PHE A 128 -4.48 -15.27 -6.48
N PHE A 129 -3.95 -15.33 -7.70
CA PHE A 129 -4.34 -16.33 -8.70
C PHE A 129 -3.46 -17.57 -8.71
N MET A 130 -2.14 -17.39 -8.52
CA MET A 130 -1.14 -18.45 -8.51
C MET A 130 0.16 -17.94 -7.88
N PRO A 131 1.07 -18.82 -7.42
CA PRO A 131 2.39 -18.42 -6.96
C PRO A 131 3.15 -17.62 -8.03
N MET A 132 3.51 -16.39 -7.69
CA MET A 132 4.25 -15.47 -8.54
C MET A 132 5.46 -14.86 -7.84
N PHE A 133 5.29 -14.50 -6.58
CA PHE A 133 6.24 -13.79 -5.77
C PHE A 133 6.53 -14.61 -4.53
N THR A 134 7.80 -14.64 -4.13
CA THR A 134 8.26 -15.45 -3.00
C THR A 134 9.21 -14.66 -2.14
N ILE A 135 9.06 -14.77 -0.83
CA ILE A 135 9.93 -14.12 0.16
C ILE A 135 10.60 -15.18 1.02
N SER A 136 11.84 -14.91 1.41
CA SER A 136 12.61 -15.73 2.32
C SER A 136 11.94 -15.93 3.68
N SER A 137 11.84 -17.18 4.14
CA SER A 137 11.43 -17.52 5.51
C SER A 137 12.49 -17.16 6.58
N GLU A 138 13.67 -16.65 6.18
CA GLU A 138 14.68 -16.15 7.13
C GLU A 138 14.21 -14.93 7.93
N PHE A 139 13.24 -14.18 7.40
CA PHE A 139 12.57 -13.10 8.13
C PHE A 139 11.76 -13.65 9.34
N VAL A 140 11.50 -12.77 10.32
CA VAL A 140 10.46 -12.96 11.32
C VAL A 140 9.13 -12.84 10.59
N ASN A 141 8.54 -13.99 10.30
CA ASN A 141 7.37 -14.13 9.44
C ASN A 141 6.19 -14.80 10.14
N LEU A 142 5.03 -14.72 9.51
CA LEU A 142 3.89 -15.62 9.72
C LEU A 142 3.37 -16.08 8.35
N ASN A 143 2.56 -17.14 8.34
CA ASN A 143 1.73 -17.49 7.18
C ASN A 143 0.80 -16.31 6.82
N ASP A 144 0.57 -16.10 5.53
CA ASP A 144 -0.09 -14.90 5.04
C ASP A 144 -1.63 -14.98 5.15
N PRO A 145 -2.33 -13.87 5.49
CA PRO A 145 -3.79 -13.84 5.50
C PRO A 145 -4.47 -14.15 4.16
N CYS A 146 -3.75 -14.07 3.03
CA CYS A 146 -4.29 -14.30 1.70
C CYS A 146 -5.05 -15.63 1.55
N GLY A 147 -4.64 -16.71 2.23
CA GLY A 147 -5.35 -18.00 2.20
C GLY A 147 -6.80 -17.90 2.74
N SER A 148 -7.02 -17.03 3.72
CA SER A 148 -8.32 -16.77 4.35
C SER A 148 -9.22 -15.81 3.56
N ASN A 149 -8.72 -15.18 2.49
CA ASN A 149 -9.53 -14.30 1.67
C ASN A 149 -10.60 -15.14 0.93
N PRO A 150 -11.90 -14.79 1.03
CA PRO A 150 -12.97 -15.57 0.41
C PRO A 150 -12.95 -15.50 -1.13
N LEU A 151 -12.28 -14.49 -1.70
CA LEU A 151 -12.19 -14.29 -3.14
C LEU A 151 -10.89 -14.86 -3.75
N VAL A 152 -9.94 -15.31 -2.92
CA VAL A 152 -8.65 -15.83 -3.44
C VAL A 152 -8.88 -17.06 -4.30
N VAL A 153 -8.22 -17.09 -5.47
CA VAL A 153 -8.30 -18.23 -6.38
C VAL A 153 -7.26 -19.28 -6.01
N ASN A 154 -6.04 -18.83 -5.68
CA ASN A 154 -4.94 -19.68 -5.22
C ASN A 154 -5.23 -20.26 -3.82
N PRO A 155 -5.51 -21.56 -3.70
CA PRO A 155 -5.82 -22.22 -2.43
C PRO A 155 -4.62 -22.41 -1.48
N ASP A 156 -3.39 -22.14 -1.93
CA ASP A 156 -2.17 -22.20 -1.11
C ASP A 156 -1.55 -20.81 -0.88
N CYS A 157 -2.29 -19.72 -1.16
CA CYS A 157 -1.78 -18.37 -0.97
C CYS A 157 -1.31 -18.09 0.47
N GLY A 158 -1.90 -18.76 1.46
CA GLY A 158 -1.53 -18.62 2.88
C GLY A 158 -0.15 -19.16 3.24
N ARG A 159 0.44 -20.07 2.43
CA ARG A 159 1.80 -20.61 2.66
C ARG A 159 2.92 -19.60 2.40
N PHE A 160 2.59 -18.40 1.95
CA PHE A 160 3.54 -17.32 1.76
C PHE A 160 4.12 -16.85 3.10
N ALA A 161 5.45 -16.80 3.21
CA ALA A 161 6.13 -16.32 4.41
C ALA A 161 6.11 -14.78 4.45
N ASN A 162 5.14 -14.20 5.16
CA ASN A 162 4.95 -12.76 5.26
C ASN A 162 5.86 -12.13 6.34
N PRO A 163 6.87 -11.30 6.00
CA PRO A 163 7.79 -10.66 6.95
C PRO A 163 7.12 -9.57 7.79
N ILE A 164 6.56 -9.96 8.94
CA ILE A 164 5.75 -9.04 9.77
C ILE A 164 6.55 -7.83 10.24
N ILE A 165 7.80 -8.03 10.66
CA ILE A 165 8.64 -6.93 11.15
C ILE A 165 9.09 -6.03 9.99
N PHE A 166 9.58 -6.62 8.89
CA PHE A 166 10.10 -5.82 7.78
C PHE A 166 8.97 -5.13 7.01
N LEU A 167 8.05 -5.91 6.41
CA LEU A 167 6.95 -5.35 5.61
C LEU A 167 5.95 -4.60 6.48
N GLY A 168 5.48 -5.19 7.59
CA GLY A 168 4.45 -4.55 8.41
C GLY A 168 4.87 -3.18 8.97
N LEU A 169 6.11 -3.05 9.46
CA LEU A 169 6.62 -1.76 9.92
C LEU A 169 6.94 -0.80 8.77
N PHE A 170 7.48 -1.29 7.66
CA PHE A 170 7.78 -0.46 6.49
C PHE A 170 6.50 0.08 5.84
N GLU A 171 5.44 -0.71 5.75
CA GLU A 171 4.13 -0.28 5.27
C GLU A 171 3.55 0.77 6.21
N ALA A 172 3.49 0.50 7.52
CA ALA A 172 2.93 1.43 8.49
C ALA A 172 3.66 2.78 8.56
N PHE A 173 5.00 2.77 8.55
CA PHE A 173 5.81 3.98 8.80
C PHE A 173 6.75 4.36 7.65
N GLY A 174 7.33 3.38 6.98
CA GLY A 174 8.24 3.59 5.86
C GLY A 174 7.60 4.32 4.68
N LEU A 175 6.34 4.01 4.34
CA LEU A 175 5.60 4.70 3.28
C LEU A 175 5.40 6.19 3.57
N LEU A 176 5.17 6.57 4.83
CA LEU A 176 5.15 7.97 5.21
C LEU A 176 6.54 8.61 5.04
N GLY A 177 7.61 7.88 5.38
CA GLY A 177 8.99 8.28 5.11
C GLY A 177 9.22 8.57 3.62
N CYS A 178 8.83 7.66 2.74
CA CYS A 178 8.85 7.84 1.28
C CYS A 178 8.04 9.08 0.85
N ALA A 179 6.82 9.25 1.37
CA ALA A 179 5.99 10.42 1.08
C ALA A 179 6.62 11.75 1.54
N MET A 180 7.35 11.76 2.65
CA MET A 180 8.11 12.93 3.11
C MET A 180 9.30 13.25 2.20
N LEU A 181 10.02 12.22 1.74
CA LEU A 181 11.14 12.36 0.79
C LEU A 181 10.65 12.89 -0.56
N LEU A 182 9.62 12.26 -1.12
CA LEU A 182 8.99 12.69 -2.38
C LEU A 182 8.36 14.08 -2.27
N GLY A 183 7.75 14.41 -1.13
CA GLY A 183 7.27 15.77 -0.87
C GLY A 183 8.41 16.79 -0.79
N THR A 184 9.60 16.39 -0.33
CA THR A 184 10.78 17.26 -0.34
C THR A 184 11.31 17.47 -1.75
N LEU A 185 11.32 16.43 -2.58
CA LEU A 185 11.61 16.54 -4.02
C LEU A 185 10.63 17.51 -4.71
N ALA A 186 9.32 17.31 -4.52
CA ALA A 186 8.29 18.17 -5.09
C ALA A 186 8.49 19.65 -4.70
N ARG A 187 8.74 19.94 -3.40
CA ARG A 187 9.00 21.30 -2.92
C ARG A 187 10.24 21.92 -3.57
N LYS A 188 11.34 21.17 -3.68
CA LYS A 188 12.58 21.66 -4.34
C LYS A 188 12.33 21.98 -5.81
N CYS A 189 11.61 21.13 -6.53
CA CYS A 189 11.25 21.37 -7.92
C CYS A 189 10.35 22.59 -8.08
N GLN A 190 9.35 22.78 -7.22
CA GLN A 190 8.47 23.96 -7.25
C GLN A 190 9.21 25.26 -6.90
N GLN A 191 10.18 25.21 -5.98
CA GLN A 191 11.05 26.36 -5.69
C GLN A 191 11.93 26.74 -6.88
N ARG A 192 12.44 25.74 -7.61
CA ARG A 192 13.28 25.96 -8.80
C ARG A 192 12.46 26.37 -10.03
N TRP A 193 11.26 25.83 -10.17
CA TRP A 193 10.33 26.03 -11.29
C TRP A 193 8.90 26.29 -10.77
N PRO A 194 8.57 27.54 -10.43
CA PRO A 194 7.26 27.89 -9.85
C PRO A 194 6.06 27.68 -10.79
N ARG A 195 6.30 27.54 -12.10
CA ARG A 195 5.26 27.36 -13.13
C ARG A 195 4.83 25.89 -13.31
N LEU A 196 5.34 24.97 -12.51
CA LEU A 196 4.98 23.55 -12.62
C LEU A 196 3.51 23.32 -12.23
N THR A 197 2.77 22.72 -13.15
CA THR A 197 1.38 22.29 -12.95
C THR A 197 1.30 21.04 -12.07
N ARG A 198 0.12 20.76 -11.50
CA ARG A 198 -0.10 19.55 -10.68
C ARG A 198 0.25 18.24 -11.42
N PRO A 199 -0.14 18.03 -12.69
CA PRO A 199 0.27 16.83 -13.44
C PRO A 199 1.78 16.72 -13.61
N GLN A 200 2.49 17.82 -13.87
CA GLN A 200 3.96 17.81 -13.99
C GLN A 200 4.63 17.43 -12.67
N ILE A 201 4.12 17.94 -11.53
CA ILE A 201 4.61 17.52 -10.21
C ILE A 201 4.32 16.04 -9.95
N PHE A 202 3.13 15.55 -10.33
CA PHE A 202 2.82 14.12 -10.24
C PHE A 202 3.80 13.27 -11.05
N SER A 203 4.13 13.66 -12.29
CA SER A 203 5.13 12.96 -13.11
C SER A 203 6.52 12.96 -12.45
N ILE A 204 6.97 14.10 -11.91
CA ILE A 204 8.27 14.19 -11.21
C ILE A 204 8.29 13.29 -9.97
N VAL A 205 7.23 13.32 -9.17
CA VAL A 205 7.09 12.48 -7.99
C VAL A 205 7.08 11.00 -8.38
N SER A 206 6.38 10.65 -9.47
CA SER A 206 6.34 9.29 -10.03
C SER A 206 7.73 8.79 -10.45
N LEU A 207 8.51 9.61 -11.14
CA LEU A 207 9.90 9.27 -11.47
C LEU A 207 10.77 9.11 -10.22
N GLY A 208 10.56 9.96 -9.20
CA GLY A 208 11.19 9.81 -7.89
C GLY A 208 10.79 8.50 -7.19
N GLY A 209 9.52 8.11 -7.28
CA GLY A 209 9.01 6.84 -6.77
C GLY A 209 9.67 5.65 -7.45
N CYS A 210 9.72 5.63 -8.78
CA CYS A 210 10.44 4.60 -9.54
C CYS A 210 11.92 4.50 -9.12
N ALA A 211 12.59 5.64 -8.90
CA ALA A 211 13.98 5.66 -8.45
C ALA A 211 14.15 5.06 -7.04
N LEU A 212 13.19 5.27 -6.12
CA LEU A 212 13.19 4.62 -4.82
C LEU A 212 13.02 3.09 -4.95
N VAL A 213 12.08 2.66 -5.80
CA VAL A 213 11.81 1.23 -6.04
C VAL A 213 13.00 0.51 -6.66
N ILE A 214 13.83 1.16 -7.49
CA ILE A 214 15.06 0.53 -8.02
C ILE A 214 16.03 0.08 -6.91
N GLY A 215 16.05 0.76 -5.76
CA GLY A 215 16.91 0.38 -4.64
C GLY A 215 16.57 -1.00 -4.08
N GLU A 216 15.30 -1.40 -4.16
CA GLU A 216 14.79 -2.67 -3.66
C GLU A 216 15.48 -3.89 -4.30
N PRO A 217 15.41 -4.12 -5.63
CA PRO A 217 16.06 -5.27 -6.23
C PRO A 217 17.57 -5.20 -6.19
N LEU A 218 18.16 -4.01 -6.14
CA LEU A 218 19.62 -3.88 -6.06
C LEU A 218 20.19 -4.36 -4.71
N VAL A 219 19.38 -4.41 -3.66
CA VAL A 219 19.82 -4.83 -2.32
C VAL A 219 19.23 -6.18 -1.92
N LEU A 220 17.93 -6.41 -2.14
CA LEU A 220 17.24 -7.60 -1.62
C LEU A 220 17.52 -8.87 -2.44
N LEU A 221 17.60 -8.76 -3.77
CA LEU A 221 17.84 -9.92 -4.62
C LEU A 221 19.26 -10.52 -4.46
N PRO A 222 20.36 -9.73 -4.39
CA PRO A 222 21.71 -10.27 -4.11
C PRO A 222 21.84 -11.00 -2.77
N LEU A 223 21.02 -10.60 -1.79
CA LEU A 223 20.91 -11.23 -0.48
C LEU A 223 19.96 -12.44 -0.47
N HIS A 224 19.39 -12.79 -1.62
CA HIS A 224 18.46 -13.91 -1.79
C HIS A 224 17.22 -13.81 -0.90
N LEU A 225 16.75 -12.58 -0.64
CA LEU A 225 15.65 -12.35 0.31
C LEU A 225 14.26 -12.45 -0.31
N TRP A 226 14.12 -12.25 -1.62
CA TRP A 226 12.91 -12.55 -2.37
C TRP A 226 13.17 -12.60 -3.88
N THR A 227 12.20 -13.09 -4.64
CA THR A 227 12.27 -13.15 -6.11
C THR A 227 10.89 -13.28 -6.75
N PHE A 228 10.83 -12.87 -8.03
CA PHE A 228 9.77 -13.19 -8.98
C PHE A 228 10.30 -14.25 -9.95
N PRO A 229 10.34 -15.53 -9.55
CA PRO A 229 11.24 -16.53 -10.13
C PRO A 229 11.01 -16.80 -11.63
N ALA A 230 9.81 -16.50 -12.13
CA ALA A 230 9.37 -16.88 -13.47
C ALA A 230 8.66 -15.76 -14.24
N THR A 231 8.58 -14.55 -13.69
CA THR A 231 7.82 -13.47 -14.34
C THR A 231 8.52 -12.99 -15.61
N PRO A 232 7.80 -12.81 -16.74
CA PRO A 232 8.38 -12.31 -17.99
C PRO A 232 8.88 -10.86 -17.85
N MET A 233 9.67 -10.40 -18.84
CA MET A 233 10.24 -9.04 -18.86
C MET A 233 11.00 -8.69 -17.56
N SER A 234 11.83 -9.63 -17.10
CA SER A 234 12.57 -9.51 -15.85
C SER A 234 14.07 -9.46 -16.07
N VAL A 235 14.75 -8.82 -15.12
CA VAL A 235 16.21 -8.78 -15.04
C VAL A 235 16.68 -9.73 -13.94
N THR A 236 17.77 -10.45 -14.20
CA THR A 236 18.41 -11.31 -13.20
C THR A 236 19.39 -10.50 -12.38
N ILE A 237 19.19 -10.47 -11.06
CA ILE A 237 20.05 -9.76 -10.11
C ILE A 237 20.29 -10.72 -8.95
N GLY A 238 21.54 -10.98 -8.57
CA GLY A 238 21.85 -11.89 -7.46
C GLY A 238 21.98 -13.37 -7.82
N GLY A 239 21.94 -13.75 -9.11
CA GLY A 239 22.18 -15.12 -9.59
C GLY A 239 20.93 -15.79 -10.15
N ASP A 240 21.09 -17.03 -10.62
CA ASP A 240 20.00 -17.76 -11.27
C ASP A 240 18.80 -17.93 -10.33
N GLY A 241 17.61 -17.65 -10.86
CA GLY A 241 16.35 -17.67 -10.10
C GLY A 241 16.01 -16.42 -9.31
N PHE A 242 16.93 -15.46 -9.17
CA PHE A 242 16.67 -14.17 -8.56
C PHE A 242 16.40 -13.12 -9.63
N ARG A 243 15.11 -12.92 -9.89
CA ARG A 243 14.61 -12.10 -11.01
C ARG A 243 13.68 -11.02 -10.49
N TYR A 244 13.79 -9.84 -11.09
CA TYR A 244 12.92 -8.70 -10.81
C TYR A 244 12.19 -8.27 -12.08
N PRO A 245 10.85 -8.19 -12.08
CA PRO A 245 10.07 -7.75 -13.24
C PRO A 245 10.31 -6.27 -13.48
N LEU A 246 10.73 -5.88 -14.69
CA LEU A 246 10.90 -4.47 -15.04
C LEU A 246 9.61 -3.64 -14.90
N PRO A 247 8.42 -4.18 -15.26
CA PRO A 247 7.16 -3.46 -15.01
C PRO A 247 6.92 -3.10 -13.55
N GLU A 248 7.46 -3.87 -12.61
CA GLU A 248 7.31 -3.63 -11.16
C GLU A 248 7.87 -2.26 -10.76
N ILE A 249 8.97 -1.82 -11.40
CA ILE A 249 9.58 -0.50 -11.13
C ILE A 249 8.57 0.62 -11.38
N LEU A 250 7.86 0.55 -12.51
CA LEU A 250 6.86 1.54 -12.88
C LEU A 250 5.62 1.42 -12.01
N VAL A 251 5.14 0.20 -11.83
CA VAL A 251 3.89 -0.12 -11.14
C VAL A 251 3.99 0.27 -9.65
N PHE A 252 5.01 -0.19 -8.94
CA PHE A 252 5.24 0.20 -7.54
C PHE A 252 5.69 1.66 -7.41
N GLY A 253 6.45 2.19 -8.37
CA GLY A 253 6.82 3.60 -8.39
C GLY A 253 5.59 4.51 -8.43
N LEU A 254 4.60 4.16 -9.26
CA LEU A 254 3.32 4.85 -9.36
C LEU A 254 2.47 4.67 -8.10
N TRP A 255 2.47 3.48 -7.50
CA TRP A 255 1.77 3.19 -6.25
C TRP A 255 2.27 4.07 -5.09
N ILE A 256 3.57 4.07 -4.79
CA ILE A 256 4.16 4.91 -3.74
C ILE A 256 3.85 6.39 -4.01
N SER A 257 3.95 6.80 -5.27
CA SER A 257 3.74 8.19 -5.69
C SER A 257 2.29 8.63 -5.57
N THR A 258 1.33 7.76 -5.89
CA THR A 258 -0.11 8.03 -5.75
C THR A 258 -0.45 8.26 -4.28
N ILE A 259 0.01 7.39 -3.39
CA ILE A 259 -0.21 7.53 -1.95
C ILE A 259 0.48 8.80 -1.42
N ALA A 260 1.74 9.04 -1.80
CA ALA A 260 2.48 10.25 -1.43
C ALA A 260 1.79 11.53 -1.91
N CYS A 261 1.19 11.52 -3.09
CA CYS A 261 0.53 12.68 -3.68
C CYS A 261 -0.71 13.13 -2.89
N VAL A 262 -1.37 12.25 -2.13
CA VAL A 262 -2.45 12.68 -1.22
C VAL A 262 -1.92 13.67 -0.17
N ARG A 263 -0.69 13.43 0.31
CA ARG A 263 0.00 14.30 1.27
C ARG A 263 0.56 15.57 0.63
N ILE A 264 1.03 15.47 -0.61
CA ILE A 264 1.70 16.57 -1.32
C ILE A 264 0.69 17.60 -1.85
N PHE A 265 -0.42 17.12 -2.42
CA PHE A 265 -1.40 17.99 -3.07
C PHE A 265 -2.43 18.52 -2.07
N LYS A 266 -2.25 19.79 -1.73
CA LYS A 266 -3.16 20.54 -0.87
C LYS A 266 -3.88 21.63 -1.66
N ASP A 267 -5.02 22.06 -1.13
CA ASP A 267 -5.72 23.24 -1.64
C ASP A 267 -5.19 24.52 -0.97
N ASP A 268 -5.80 25.65 -1.32
CA ASP A 268 -5.42 26.97 -0.80
C ASP A 268 -5.68 27.13 0.72
N GLN A 269 -6.39 26.17 1.33
CA GLN A 269 -6.65 26.10 2.77
C GLN A 269 -5.81 25.02 3.46
N ASP A 270 -4.74 24.53 2.81
CA ASP A 270 -3.83 23.49 3.31
C ASP A 270 -4.51 22.13 3.56
N ARG A 271 -5.65 21.84 2.91
CA ARG A 271 -6.39 20.56 3.04
C ARG A 271 -6.04 19.57 1.94
N THR A 272 -5.84 18.32 2.34
CA THR A 272 -5.64 17.19 1.43
C THR A 272 -6.94 16.72 0.78
N LEU A 273 -6.87 15.87 -0.23
CA LEU A 273 -8.04 15.31 -0.92
C LEU A 273 -9.05 14.67 0.05
N VAL A 274 -8.56 14.03 1.12
CA VAL A 274 -9.38 13.31 2.11
C VAL A 274 -9.94 14.20 3.22
N GLU A 275 -9.56 15.48 3.26
CA GLU A 275 -10.03 16.47 4.26
C GLU A 275 -11.00 17.50 3.66
N ARG A 276 -10.97 17.69 2.33
CA ARG A 276 -11.79 18.70 1.64
C ARG A 276 -13.29 18.42 1.75
N GLY A 277 -14.08 19.45 2.01
CA GLY A 277 -15.54 19.39 2.08
C GLY A 277 -16.07 18.82 3.40
N LEU A 278 -15.22 18.73 4.42
CA LEU A 278 -15.56 18.21 5.75
C LEU A 278 -15.73 19.31 6.81
N GLU A 279 -15.77 20.58 6.40
CA GLU A 279 -15.79 21.76 7.28
C GLU A 279 -17.10 21.87 8.06
N ARG A 280 -18.18 21.32 7.50
CA ARG A 280 -19.52 21.31 8.10
C ARG A 280 -19.66 20.29 9.24
N TYR A 281 -18.70 19.39 9.42
CA TYR A 281 -18.80 18.34 10.42
C TYR A 281 -17.97 18.65 11.66
N GLY A 282 -18.40 18.08 12.79
CA GLY A 282 -17.59 18.07 14.00
C GLY A 282 -16.30 17.28 13.78
N ARG A 283 -15.26 17.66 14.52
CA ARG A 283 -13.90 17.12 14.38
C ARG A 283 -13.82 15.59 14.34
N ARG A 284 -14.59 14.89 15.19
CA ARG A 284 -14.60 13.41 15.23
C ARG A 284 -15.09 12.81 13.92
N THR A 285 -16.21 13.31 13.41
CA THR A 285 -16.80 12.85 12.14
C THR A 285 -15.87 13.13 10.96
N SER A 286 -15.28 14.33 10.90
CA SER A 286 -14.30 14.65 9.85
C SER A 286 -13.10 13.70 9.88
N THR A 287 -12.55 13.39 11.07
CA THR A 287 -11.44 12.44 11.22
C THR A 287 -11.81 11.03 10.75
N ILE A 288 -13.00 10.53 11.09
CA ILE A 288 -13.45 9.19 10.65
C ILE A 288 -13.59 9.15 9.13
N ILE A 289 -14.23 10.16 8.53
CA ILE A 289 -14.39 10.24 7.08
C ILE A 289 -13.01 10.32 6.39
N SER A 290 -12.10 11.15 6.89
CA SER A 290 -10.73 11.25 6.35
C SER A 290 -9.95 9.95 6.49
N LEU A 291 -10.09 9.22 7.60
CA LEU A 291 -9.44 7.93 7.81
C LEU A 291 -9.96 6.89 6.82
N LEU A 292 -11.29 6.75 6.68
CA LEU A 292 -11.89 5.82 5.72
C LEU A 292 -11.53 6.19 4.27
N ALA A 293 -11.50 7.49 3.95
CA ALA A 293 -11.10 7.94 2.62
C ALA A 293 -9.62 7.67 2.33
N MET A 294 -8.72 7.88 3.31
CA MET A 294 -7.30 7.55 3.18
C MET A 294 -7.11 6.05 3.03
N TYR A 295 -7.78 5.25 3.86
CA TYR A 295 -7.82 3.80 3.76
C TYR A 295 -8.24 3.35 2.35
N ALA A 296 -9.35 3.87 1.82
CA ALA A 296 -9.81 3.51 0.48
C ALA A 296 -8.76 3.85 -0.60
N ILE A 297 -8.10 5.01 -0.52
CA ILE A 297 -7.04 5.36 -1.48
C ILE A 297 -5.88 4.37 -1.37
N VAL A 298 -5.42 4.06 -0.16
CA VAL A 298 -4.30 3.12 0.04
C VAL A 298 -4.66 1.74 -0.51
N GLN A 299 -5.83 1.20 -0.16
CA GLN A 299 -6.23 -0.13 -0.63
C GLN A 299 -6.46 -0.15 -2.15
N LEU A 300 -7.14 0.85 -2.72
CA LEU A 300 -7.36 0.92 -4.17
C LEU A 300 -6.04 1.09 -4.93
N ALA A 301 -5.10 1.89 -4.42
CA ALA A 301 -3.78 2.01 -5.02
C ALA A 301 -3.06 0.66 -4.98
N THR A 302 -3.05 -0.05 -3.85
CA THR A 302 -2.40 -1.36 -3.74
C THR A 302 -3.03 -2.38 -4.67
N TRP A 303 -4.34 -2.58 -4.62
CA TRP A 303 -4.97 -3.62 -5.44
C TRP A 303 -4.99 -3.26 -6.93
N ALA A 304 -5.31 -2.01 -7.30
CA ALA A 304 -5.49 -1.64 -8.70
C ALA A 304 -4.19 -1.18 -9.38
N GLN A 305 -3.30 -0.48 -8.67
CA GLN A 305 -2.06 0.00 -9.26
C GLN A 305 -0.94 -1.01 -9.07
N SER A 306 -0.66 -1.50 -7.84
CA SER A 306 0.48 -2.40 -7.63
C SER A 306 0.20 -3.84 -8.03
N THR A 307 -0.95 -4.38 -7.62
CA THR A 307 -1.20 -5.83 -7.67
C THR A 307 -1.81 -6.28 -9.00
N ALA A 308 -2.87 -5.61 -9.47
CA ALA A 308 -3.60 -6.04 -10.66
C ALA A 308 -2.76 -6.11 -11.95
N PRO A 309 -1.84 -5.17 -12.23
CA PRO A 309 -0.96 -5.28 -13.40
C PRO A 309 -0.04 -6.50 -13.33
N MET A 310 0.38 -6.90 -12.12
CA MET A 310 1.24 -8.06 -11.94
C MET A 310 0.52 -9.35 -12.25
N TRP A 311 -0.77 -9.48 -11.92
CA TRP A 311 -1.57 -10.65 -12.29
C TRP A 311 -1.54 -10.97 -13.78
N ILE A 312 -1.57 -9.94 -14.64
CA ILE A 312 -1.50 -10.11 -16.11
C ILE A 312 -0.18 -10.76 -16.51
N LEU A 313 0.93 -10.35 -15.90
CA LEU A 313 2.24 -10.96 -16.13
C LEU A 313 2.32 -12.38 -15.60
N GLY A 314 1.56 -12.68 -14.54
CA GLY A 314 1.50 -14.00 -13.92
C GLY A 314 1.03 -15.08 -14.86
N PHE A 315 0.03 -14.77 -15.68
CA PHE A 315 -0.50 -15.73 -16.66
C PHE A 315 0.51 -16.08 -17.76
N HIS A 316 1.64 -15.39 -17.81
CA HIS A 316 2.72 -15.58 -18.78
C HIS A 316 4.03 -16.03 -18.10
N GLN A 317 3.95 -16.63 -16.90
CA GLN A 317 5.12 -17.15 -16.20
C GLN A 317 5.82 -18.28 -16.97
N HIS A 318 7.15 -18.27 -16.91
CA HIS A 318 7.99 -19.38 -17.37
C HIS A 318 8.10 -20.48 -16.31
N ALA A 319 8.72 -21.61 -16.64
CA ALA A 319 9.04 -22.62 -15.64
C ALA A 319 9.98 -22.03 -14.56
N TRP A 320 9.69 -22.34 -13.30
CA TRP A 320 10.51 -21.87 -12.19
C TRP A 320 11.89 -22.56 -12.21
N PRO A 321 12.99 -21.82 -11.99
CA PRO A 321 14.30 -22.42 -11.81
C PRO A 321 14.43 -23.09 -10.44
N ALA A 322 15.56 -23.76 -10.20
CA ALA A 322 15.91 -24.21 -8.86
C ALA A 322 16.08 -22.99 -7.94
N LEU A 323 15.41 -23.01 -6.80
CA LEU A 323 15.46 -21.94 -5.79
C LEU A 323 15.89 -22.54 -4.44
N PRO A 324 16.59 -21.76 -3.60
CA PRO A 324 16.84 -22.16 -2.22
C PRO A 324 15.54 -22.41 -1.46
N ALA A 325 15.55 -23.42 -0.59
CA ALA A 325 14.36 -23.83 0.18
C ALA A 325 13.73 -22.66 0.94
N HIS A 326 14.55 -21.82 1.57
CA HIS A 326 14.08 -20.68 2.36
C HIS A 326 13.32 -19.63 1.53
N VAL A 327 13.56 -19.54 0.22
CA VAL A 327 12.82 -18.66 -0.69
C VAL A 327 11.59 -19.37 -1.27
N GLN A 328 11.75 -20.64 -1.63
CA GLN A 328 10.71 -21.41 -2.31
C GLN A 328 9.56 -21.84 -1.36
N ASN A 329 9.85 -22.04 -0.07
CA ASN A 329 8.89 -22.30 1.02
C ASN A 329 7.88 -23.45 0.79
N GLY A 330 8.24 -24.45 0.00
CA GLY A 330 7.37 -25.55 -0.39
C GLY A 330 6.09 -25.08 -1.09
N LEU A 331 6.12 -23.97 -1.83
CA LEU A 331 4.93 -23.38 -2.45
C LEU A 331 4.40 -24.21 -3.63
N CYS A 332 5.28 -24.76 -4.47
CA CYS A 332 4.93 -25.57 -5.64
C CYS A 332 6.13 -26.39 -6.15
N ASP A 333 5.92 -27.39 -7.01
CA ASP A 333 7.02 -28.21 -7.52
C ASP A 333 7.86 -27.46 -8.55
N SER A 334 9.17 -27.43 -8.30
CA SER A 334 10.20 -26.82 -9.15
C SER A 334 11.48 -27.67 -9.10
N PRO A 335 12.49 -27.45 -9.95
CA PRO A 335 13.73 -28.22 -9.88
C PRO A 335 14.34 -28.20 -8.47
N GLY A 336 14.50 -29.39 -7.86
CA GLY A 336 14.99 -29.55 -6.48
C GLY A 336 13.89 -29.60 -5.41
N THR A 337 12.62 -29.32 -5.73
CA THR A 337 11.47 -29.44 -4.82
C THR A 337 10.32 -30.16 -5.51
N ALA A 338 9.89 -31.31 -4.99
CA ALA A 338 8.82 -32.11 -5.58
C ALA A 338 7.87 -32.67 -4.51
N GLY A 339 6.63 -32.98 -4.90
CA GLY A 339 5.62 -33.54 -4.01
C GLY A 339 4.99 -32.51 -3.08
N THR A 340 5.03 -31.24 -3.45
CA THR A 340 4.31 -30.17 -2.76
C THR A 340 2.80 -30.36 -2.92
N ARG A 341 2.03 -29.81 -1.99
CA ARG A 341 0.57 -29.84 -2.04
C ARG A 341 0.02 -29.21 -3.33
N TYR A 342 0.62 -28.10 -3.77
CA TYR A 342 0.20 -27.36 -4.96
C TYR A 342 0.45 -28.11 -6.26
N GLY A 343 1.40 -29.05 -6.27
CA GLY A 343 1.88 -29.70 -7.49
C GLY A 343 2.76 -28.77 -8.33
N PRO A 344 2.89 -28.99 -9.65
CA PRO A 344 3.77 -28.22 -10.53
C PRO A 344 3.60 -26.70 -10.40
N CYS A 345 4.72 -25.95 -10.31
CA CYS A 345 4.68 -24.49 -10.34
C CYS A 345 4.10 -23.96 -11.67
N PRO A 346 3.51 -22.74 -11.66
CA PRO A 346 3.08 -22.07 -12.89
C PRO A 346 4.19 -22.03 -13.95
N GLY A 347 3.82 -22.26 -15.21
CA GLY A 347 4.75 -22.29 -16.34
C GLY A 347 5.47 -23.63 -16.57
N THR A 348 5.32 -24.62 -15.68
CA THR A 348 5.90 -25.97 -15.82
C THR A 348 4.95 -26.92 -16.57
N PRO A 349 5.45 -27.88 -17.39
CA PRO A 349 4.60 -28.89 -18.02
C PRO A 349 3.72 -29.64 -17.01
N GLY A 350 2.44 -29.78 -17.32
CA GLY A 350 1.46 -30.42 -16.43
C GLY A 350 0.83 -29.50 -15.39
N TYR A 351 1.26 -28.24 -15.27
CA TYR A 351 0.60 -27.26 -14.41
C TYR A 351 -0.88 -27.08 -14.79
N ARG A 352 -1.74 -27.12 -13.78
CA ARG A 352 -3.14 -26.72 -13.86
C ARG A 352 -3.41 -25.80 -12.69
N MET A 353 -3.95 -24.61 -12.96
CA MET A 353 -4.29 -23.67 -11.89
C MET A 353 -5.33 -24.31 -10.96
N PRO A 354 -4.99 -24.55 -9.69
CA PRO A 354 -5.96 -25.08 -8.74
C PRO A 354 -6.96 -23.98 -8.39
N ILE A 355 -8.24 -24.35 -8.26
CA ILE A 355 -9.32 -23.42 -7.94
C ILE A 355 -9.87 -23.80 -6.57
N LYS A 356 -9.95 -22.82 -5.66
CA LYS A 356 -10.55 -22.96 -4.32
C LYS A 356 -11.98 -23.52 -4.43
N GLY A 357 -12.27 -24.62 -3.74
CA GLY A 357 -13.58 -25.30 -3.74
C GLY A 357 -13.71 -26.47 -4.73
N ALA A 358 -12.83 -26.58 -5.73
CA ALA A 358 -12.62 -27.86 -6.39
C ALA A 358 -11.72 -28.73 -5.49
N THR A 359 -11.93 -30.05 -5.47
CA THR A 359 -11.07 -31.07 -4.87
C THR A 359 -9.68 -31.15 -5.54
N SER A 360 -9.13 -30.00 -5.95
CA SER A 360 -7.97 -29.88 -6.82
C SER A 360 -6.66 -30.05 -6.07
N LEU A 361 -6.60 -29.69 -4.78
CA LEU A 361 -5.43 -29.91 -3.92
C LEU A 361 -5.76 -30.83 -2.73
N PRO A 362 -4.84 -31.72 -2.33
CA PRO A 362 -5.03 -32.62 -1.19
C PRO A 362 -4.93 -31.88 0.15
N GLY A 363 -5.77 -32.22 1.13
CA GLY A 363 -5.74 -31.65 2.49
C GLY A 363 -6.40 -30.26 2.62
N GLU A 364 -6.45 -29.71 3.82
CA GLU A 364 -6.98 -28.35 4.07
C GLU A 364 -5.95 -27.26 3.75
N SER A 365 -6.44 -26.07 3.38
CA SER A 365 -5.61 -24.88 3.18
C SER A 365 -5.14 -24.37 4.54
N PRO A 366 -3.83 -24.14 4.75
CA PRO A 366 -3.29 -23.63 6.01
C PRO A 366 -3.54 -22.13 6.21
#